data_AF-A0A326QPF4-F1
#
_entry.id   AF-A0A326QPF4-F1
#
_cell.length_a   1.000
_cell.length_b   1.000
_cell.length_c   1.000
_cell.angle_alpha   90.00
_cell.angle_beta   90.00
_cell.angle_gamma   90.00
#
_symmetry.space_group_name_H-M   'P 1'
#
loop_
_entity.id
_entity.type
_entity.pdbx_description
1 polymer ?
#
loop_
_entity_poly.entity_id
_entity_poly.type
_entity_poly.pdbx_seq_one_letter_code
_entity_poly.pdbx_strand_id
1 'polypeptide(L)'
;MRIAIAGDLHGQWDASDVDLLHRLAPDAVLVVGDLSDGQERIAASLGRLELPLACILGNHDAGRDASGRCLRRQIELLGDRHCGWALRQLQPPGLAVVGARPGSAGGGFHLSQAVQAVWGPMSVDDSAQRITNAALAADPALPLLVLAHSGPAGLGSEAQDPCGRDWKPPACDWGDQDLTLAIERIRRHRPVPLVVFGHMHHALKRGRGLRRSFVIDRSGTAYLNSACVPRHGVDQEGRALRHFSWVELVDGRVRRASHRWYHPGGELLYEQLLVQQPLAVPC
;
A
#
# COMPACT_ATOMS: atom_id res chain seq x y z
N MET A 1 6.74 -14.32 8.98
CA MET A 1 5.44 -13.63 8.79
C MET A 1 5.19 -13.43 7.30
N ARG A 2 4.01 -13.78 6.81
CA ARG A 2 3.59 -13.72 5.41
C ARG A 2 2.48 -12.70 5.26
N ILE A 3 2.66 -11.74 4.36
CA ILE A 3 1.76 -10.60 4.20
C ILE A 3 1.24 -10.60 2.77
N ALA A 4 -0.09 -10.67 2.63
CA ALA A 4 -0.76 -10.45 1.35
C ALA A 4 -1.08 -8.96 1.19
N ILE A 5 -0.84 -8.41 0.01
CA ILE A 5 -1.00 -6.98 -0.26
C ILE A 5 -1.83 -6.82 -1.51
N ALA A 6 -2.96 -6.12 -1.40
CA ALA A 6 -3.81 -5.77 -2.51
C ALA A 6 -3.68 -4.27 -2.80
N GLY A 7 -3.32 -3.93 -4.03
CA GLY A 7 -3.18 -2.52 -4.43
C GLY A 7 -4.13 -2.12 -5.54
N ASP A 8 -4.52 -0.84 -5.46
CA ASP A 8 -5.30 -0.10 -6.45
C ASP A 8 -6.48 -0.93 -6.98
N LEU A 9 -7.44 -1.21 -6.09
CA LEU A 9 -8.45 -2.24 -6.37
C LEU A 9 -9.36 -1.85 -7.54
N HIS A 10 -9.68 -0.57 -7.74
CA HIS A 10 -10.48 -0.05 -8.86
C HIS A 10 -11.73 -0.89 -9.16
N GLY A 11 -12.47 -1.27 -8.11
CA GLY A 11 -13.67 -2.11 -8.21
C GLY A 11 -13.41 -3.62 -8.27
N GLN A 12 -12.17 -4.06 -8.50
CA GLN A 12 -11.75 -5.46 -8.60
C GLN A 12 -11.45 -6.05 -7.22
N TRP A 13 -12.51 -6.24 -6.46
CA TRP A 13 -12.51 -6.96 -5.19
C TRP A 13 -13.89 -7.60 -5.00
N ASP A 14 -13.94 -8.91 -4.82
CA ASP A 14 -15.20 -9.64 -4.63
C ASP A 14 -15.03 -10.82 -3.67
N ALA A 15 -16.07 -11.65 -3.54
CA ALA A 15 -16.07 -12.81 -2.65
C ALA A 15 -14.93 -13.79 -2.97
N SER A 16 -14.51 -13.90 -4.23
CA SER A 16 -13.41 -14.79 -4.61
C SER A 16 -12.06 -14.32 -4.08
N ASP A 17 -11.83 -13.02 -3.89
CA ASP A 17 -10.64 -12.51 -3.22
C ASP A 17 -10.65 -12.85 -1.73
N VAL A 18 -11.81 -12.71 -1.09
CA VAL A 18 -11.99 -13.03 0.34
C VAL A 18 -11.78 -14.52 0.58
N ASP A 19 -12.42 -15.38 -0.21
CA ASP A 19 -12.27 -16.83 -0.13
C ASP A 19 -10.83 -17.27 -0.41
N LEU A 20 -10.18 -16.64 -1.40
CA LEU A 20 -8.78 -16.90 -1.70
C LEU A 20 -7.87 -16.52 -0.53
N LEU A 21 -8.08 -15.36 0.11
CA LEU A 21 -7.30 -14.96 1.29
C LEU A 21 -7.48 -15.94 2.45
N HIS A 22 -8.70 -16.44 2.70
CA HIS A 22 -8.93 -17.46 3.72
C HIS A 22 -8.20 -18.77 3.39
N ARG A 23 -8.13 -19.18 2.12
CA ARG A 23 -7.38 -20.37 1.68
C ARG A 23 -5.87 -20.18 1.82
N LEU A 24 -5.35 -19.01 1.42
CA LEU A 24 -3.93 -18.69 1.48
C LEU A 24 -3.44 -18.48 2.93
N ALA A 25 -4.35 -18.08 3.82
CA ALA A 25 -4.11 -17.83 5.24
C ALA A 25 -2.82 -17.01 5.49
N PRO A 26 -2.69 -15.79 4.91
CA PRO A 26 -1.60 -14.89 5.26
C PRO A 26 -1.73 -14.46 6.72
N ASP A 27 -0.60 -14.11 7.34
CA ASP A 27 -0.58 -13.64 8.72
C ASP A 27 -1.17 -12.21 8.83
N ALA A 28 -1.08 -11.42 7.76
CA ALA A 28 -1.68 -10.09 7.66
C ALA A 28 -2.04 -9.72 6.21
N VAL A 29 -2.98 -8.78 6.07
CA VAL A 29 -3.42 -8.21 4.80
C VAL A 29 -3.20 -6.69 4.81
N LEU A 30 -2.59 -6.15 3.75
CA LEU A 30 -2.45 -4.71 3.55
C LEU A 30 -3.21 -4.28 2.29
N VAL A 31 -3.89 -3.13 2.36
CA VAL A 31 -4.61 -2.55 1.22
C VAL A 31 -4.17 -1.10 1.01
N VAL A 32 -3.65 -0.78 -0.19
CA VAL A 32 -3.09 0.56 -0.49
C VAL A 32 -4.10 1.55 -1.10
N GLY A 33 -5.40 1.27 -1.02
CA GLY A 33 -6.45 2.21 -1.39
C GLY A 33 -6.87 2.12 -2.86
N ASP A 34 -7.51 3.20 -3.33
CA ASP A 34 -8.21 3.26 -4.62
C ASP A 34 -9.18 2.08 -4.77
N LEU A 35 -10.08 1.96 -3.78
CA LEU A 35 -11.01 0.86 -3.65
C LEU A 35 -11.98 0.82 -4.84
N SER A 36 -12.75 1.88 -5.05
CA SER A 36 -13.79 1.92 -6.10
C SER A 36 -14.44 3.30 -6.31
N ASP A 37 -13.66 4.36 -6.55
CA ASP A 37 -14.20 5.70 -6.88
C ASP A 37 -15.27 6.23 -5.90
N GLY A 38 -15.12 5.93 -4.60
CA GLY A 38 -16.07 6.33 -3.56
C GLY A 38 -17.26 5.38 -3.34
N GLN A 39 -17.36 4.26 -4.05
CA GLN A 39 -18.38 3.25 -3.79
C GLN A 39 -18.09 2.48 -2.50
N GLU A 40 -19.13 2.23 -1.70
CA GLU A 40 -19.03 1.65 -0.35
C GLU A 40 -18.73 0.15 -0.32
N ARG A 41 -19.05 -0.57 -1.41
CA ARG A 41 -19.08 -2.05 -1.45
C ARG A 41 -17.76 -2.68 -0.96
N ILE A 42 -16.64 -2.15 -1.41
CA ILE A 42 -15.31 -2.72 -1.11
C ILE A 42 -14.90 -2.39 0.33
N ALA A 43 -15.04 -1.15 0.79
CA ALA A 43 -14.77 -0.83 2.19
C ALA A 43 -15.65 -1.64 3.15
N ALA A 44 -16.93 -1.82 2.83
CA ALA A 44 -17.83 -2.67 3.61
C ALA A 44 -17.37 -4.15 3.62
N SER A 45 -16.84 -4.65 2.50
CA SER A 45 -16.25 -5.99 2.43
C SER A 45 -14.98 -6.11 3.28
N LEU A 46 -14.08 -5.13 3.19
CA LEU A 46 -12.83 -5.10 3.97
C LEU A 46 -13.09 -4.96 5.46
N GLY A 47 -14.09 -4.14 5.84
CA GLY A 47 -14.56 -3.96 7.21
C GLY A 47 -15.07 -5.24 7.87
N ARG A 48 -15.54 -6.21 7.07
CA ARG A 48 -16.00 -7.53 7.54
C ARG A 48 -14.94 -8.62 7.45
N LEU A 49 -13.76 -8.35 6.89
CA LEU A 49 -12.71 -9.36 6.79
C LEU A 49 -12.14 -9.66 8.18
N GLU A 50 -12.08 -10.93 8.54
CA GLU A 50 -11.62 -11.40 9.86
C GLU A 50 -10.09 -11.46 9.97
N LEU A 51 -9.39 -11.51 8.84
CA LEU A 51 -7.93 -11.51 8.79
C LEU A 51 -7.36 -10.18 9.33
N PRO A 52 -6.19 -10.20 10.00
CA PRO A 52 -5.54 -8.98 10.47
C PRO A 52 -5.23 -8.05 9.30
N LEU A 53 -5.89 -6.88 9.28
CA LEU A 53 -5.88 -6.00 8.11
C LEU A 53 -5.57 -4.55 8.47
N ALA A 54 -4.75 -3.91 7.64
CA ALA A 54 -4.60 -2.46 7.59
C ALA A 54 -4.87 -1.93 6.18
N CYS A 55 -5.62 -0.84 6.08
CA CYS A 55 -6.03 -0.21 4.84
C CYS A 55 -5.72 1.29 4.90
N ILE A 56 -5.12 1.82 3.85
CA ILE A 56 -5.11 3.25 3.59
C ILE A 56 -6.04 3.56 2.41
N LEU A 57 -6.63 4.76 2.40
CA LEU A 57 -7.50 5.21 1.32
C LEU A 57 -6.67 6.03 0.32
N GLY A 58 -6.95 5.86 -0.97
CA GLY A 58 -6.33 6.54 -2.09
C GLY A 58 -7.12 7.72 -2.61
N ASN A 59 -6.60 8.40 -3.63
CA ASN A 59 -7.22 9.62 -4.16
C ASN A 59 -8.60 9.37 -4.80
N HIS A 60 -8.87 8.16 -5.29
CA HIS A 60 -10.17 7.82 -5.87
C HIS A 60 -11.23 7.52 -4.80
N ASP A 61 -10.85 7.25 -3.55
CA ASP A 61 -11.81 6.82 -2.51
C ASP A 61 -12.72 7.92 -1.99
N ALA A 62 -12.38 9.19 -2.24
CA ALA A 62 -13.29 10.30 -2.01
C ALA A 62 -14.36 10.47 -3.12
N GLY A 63 -14.24 9.73 -4.23
CA GLY A 63 -15.05 9.93 -5.42
C GLY A 63 -14.99 11.38 -5.91
N ARG A 64 -16.10 11.87 -6.48
CA ARG A 64 -16.28 13.28 -6.87
C ARG A 64 -16.97 14.10 -5.78
N ASP A 65 -16.65 13.86 -4.50
CA ASP A 65 -17.25 14.54 -3.37
C ASP A 65 -16.24 15.41 -2.59
N ALA A 66 -16.22 16.71 -2.89
CA ALA A 66 -15.39 17.68 -2.19
C ALA A 66 -15.78 17.91 -0.72
N SER A 67 -17.00 17.53 -0.29
CA SER A 67 -17.47 17.76 1.07
C SER A 67 -16.87 16.80 2.11
N GLY A 68 -16.19 15.75 1.63
CA GLY A 68 -15.58 14.71 2.45
C GLY A 68 -16.56 13.70 3.03
N ARG A 69 -17.87 13.77 2.72
CA ARG A 69 -18.86 12.80 3.24
C ARG A 69 -18.59 11.39 2.72
N CYS A 70 -18.29 11.25 1.44
CA CYS A 70 -17.91 9.97 0.84
C CYS A 70 -16.67 9.39 1.54
N LEU A 71 -15.65 10.22 1.75
CA LEU A 71 -14.43 9.80 2.42
C LEU A 71 -14.67 9.38 3.88
N ARG A 72 -15.45 10.14 4.66
CA ARG A 72 -15.86 9.76 6.02
C ARG A 72 -16.60 8.43 6.02
N ARG A 73 -17.49 8.22 5.06
CA ARG A 73 -18.25 6.98 4.96
C ARG A 73 -17.35 5.77 4.70
N GLN A 74 -16.34 5.90 3.84
CA GLN A 74 -15.34 4.85 3.63
C GLN A 74 -14.58 4.54 4.93
N ILE A 75 -14.18 5.56 5.68
CA ILE A 75 -13.48 5.41 6.97
C ILE A 75 -14.37 4.69 7.98
N GLU A 76 -15.65 5.08 8.10
CA GLU A 76 -16.63 4.44 8.99
C GLU A 76 -16.82 2.96 8.66
N LEU A 77 -16.89 2.61 7.37
CA LEU A 77 -17.05 1.22 6.91
C LEU A 77 -15.81 0.37 7.17
N LEU A 78 -14.61 0.95 7.04
CA LEU A 78 -13.36 0.28 7.38
C LEU A 78 -13.17 0.17 8.90
N GLY A 79 -13.69 1.13 9.67
CA GLY A 79 -13.48 1.23 11.11
C GLY A 79 -12.00 1.34 11.47
N ASP A 80 -11.57 0.53 12.44
CA ASP A 80 -10.20 0.46 12.94
C ASP A 80 -9.17 -0.09 11.94
N ARG A 81 -9.63 -0.62 10.80
CA ARG A 81 -8.77 -1.09 9.71
C ARG A 81 -8.18 0.07 8.91
N HIS A 82 -8.85 1.22 8.88
CA HIS A 82 -8.27 2.40 8.24
C HIS A 82 -7.13 2.97 9.09
N CYS A 83 -5.95 3.15 8.48
CA CYS A 83 -4.76 3.60 9.21
C CYS A 83 -4.17 4.93 8.73
N GLY A 84 -4.85 5.71 7.88
CA GLY A 84 -4.33 7.00 7.39
C GLY A 84 -3.99 7.95 8.54
N TRP A 85 -2.75 8.45 8.59
CA TRP A 85 -2.18 9.21 9.72
C TRP A 85 -2.31 8.55 11.10
N ALA A 86 -2.47 7.24 11.15
CA ALA A 86 -2.72 6.50 12.38
C ALA A 86 -1.88 5.21 12.45
N LEU A 87 -1.76 4.69 13.66
CA LEU A 87 -1.14 3.40 13.93
C LEU A 87 -2.23 2.33 13.98
N ARG A 88 -2.01 1.23 13.26
CA ARG A 88 -2.72 -0.03 13.41
C ARG A 88 -1.75 -1.12 13.82
N GLN A 89 -1.83 -1.58 15.07
CA GLN A 89 -1.11 -2.77 15.51
C GLN A 89 -1.97 -4.01 15.27
N LEU A 90 -1.46 -4.98 14.51
CA LEU A 90 -2.12 -6.23 14.19
C LEU A 90 -1.67 -7.30 15.19
N GLN A 91 -2.61 -7.76 16.01
CA GLN A 91 -2.37 -8.73 17.08
C GLN A 91 -3.46 -9.82 17.09
N PRO A 92 -3.12 -11.08 16.79
CA PRO A 92 -1.92 -11.53 16.05
C PRO A 92 -1.80 -10.84 14.67
N PRO A 93 -0.63 -10.80 14.00
CA PRO A 93 0.58 -11.61 14.23
C PRO A 93 1.73 -10.89 14.95
N GLY A 94 1.52 -9.69 15.50
CA GLY A 94 2.60 -8.87 16.07
C GLY A 94 3.26 -7.99 15.00
N LEU A 95 2.47 -7.12 14.37
CA LEU A 95 2.94 -6.20 13.32
C LEU A 95 2.41 -4.80 13.58
N ALA A 96 3.27 -3.79 13.57
CA ALA A 96 2.85 -2.40 13.59
C ALA A 96 2.77 -1.85 12.16
N VAL A 97 1.62 -1.30 11.78
CA VAL A 97 1.42 -0.64 10.47
C VAL A 97 1.02 0.81 10.71
N VAL A 98 1.74 1.74 10.10
CA VAL A 98 1.39 3.16 10.13
C VAL A 98 0.98 3.60 8.75
N GLY A 99 -0.21 4.19 8.64
CA GLY A 99 -0.63 4.81 7.40
C GLY A 99 -0.01 6.18 7.21
N ALA A 100 0.44 6.44 5.98
CA ALA A 100 0.84 7.76 5.52
C ALA A 100 -0.38 8.68 5.33
N ARG A 101 -0.25 9.69 4.47
CA ARG A 101 -1.34 10.58 4.09
C ARG A 101 -2.43 9.83 3.30
N PRO A 102 -3.68 9.76 3.79
CA PRO A 102 -4.79 9.22 3.02
C PRO A 102 -5.22 10.17 1.91
N GLY A 103 -5.77 9.63 0.82
CA GLY A 103 -6.31 10.43 -0.29
C GLY A 103 -5.24 11.14 -1.13
N SER A 104 -3.97 10.79 -0.98
CA SER A 104 -2.87 11.40 -1.72
C SER A 104 -2.97 11.11 -3.21
N ALA A 105 -2.75 12.10 -4.07
CA ALA A 105 -2.65 11.91 -5.53
C ALA A 105 -1.19 11.98 -6.02
N GLY A 106 -0.22 11.85 -5.11
CA GLY A 106 1.19 12.03 -5.39
C GLY A 106 1.57 13.47 -5.76
N GLY A 107 2.78 13.64 -6.28
CA GLY A 107 3.28 14.91 -6.83
C GLY A 107 3.70 15.92 -5.76
N GLY A 108 4.27 15.48 -4.64
CA GLY A 108 4.73 16.34 -3.55
C GLY A 108 3.73 16.41 -2.40
N PHE A 109 3.36 17.62 -1.96
CA PHE A 109 2.40 17.81 -0.88
C PHE A 109 1.14 18.55 -1.35
N HIS A 110 0.01 17.86 -1.35
CA HIS A 110 -1.30 18.44 -1.64
C HIS A 110 -2.41 17.70 -0.88
N LEU A 111 -3.40 18.44 -0.38
CA LEU A 111 -4.60 17.89 0.23
C LEU A 111 -5.79 18.24 -0.65
N SER A 112 -6.52 17.22 -1.10
CA SER A 112 -7.78 17.44 -1.81
C SER A 112 -8.80 18.14 -0.90
N GLN A 113 -9.80 18.80 -1.49
CA GLN A 113 -10.90 19.42 -0.73
C GLN A 113 -11.60 18.40 0.19
N ALA A 114 -11.78 17.18 -0.28
CA ALA A 114 -12.38 16.10 0.51
C ALA A 114 -11.53 15.77 1.75
N VAL A 115 -10.21 15.62 1.60
CA VAL A 115 -9.29 15.36 2.72
C VAL A 115 -9.30 16.53 3.71
N GLN A 116 -9.24 17.77 3.21
CA GLN A 116 -9.31 18.95 4.08
C GLN A 116 -10.65 19.04 4.83
N ALA A 117 -11.77 18.65 4.21
CA ALA A 117 -13.07 18.64 4.86
C ALA A 117 -13.22 17.56 5.95
N VAL A 118 -12.35 16.55 5.96
CA VAL A 118 -12.35 15.49 7.00
C VAL A 118 -11.35 15.80 8.11
N TRP A 119 -10.13 16.20 7.78
CA TRP A 119 -9.04 16.35 8.77
C TRP A 119 -8.55 17.78 8.99
N GLY A 120 -9.13 18.75 8.29
CA GLY A 120 -8.69 20.14 8.27
C GLY A 120 -7.47 20.38 7.37
N PRO A 121 -7.14 21.66 7.14
CA PRO A 121 -5.90 22.02 6.46
C PRO A 121 -4.69 21.64 7.34
N MET A 122 -3.59 21.23 6.71
CA MET A 122 -2.33 20.96 7.39
C MET A 122 -1.16 21.21 6.44
N SER A 123 0.01 21.53 7.00
CA SER A 123 1.25 21.66 6.25
C SER A 123 1.89 20.30 5.96
N VAL A 124 2.93 20.31 5.11
CA VAL A 124 3.78 19.14 4.87
C VAL A 124 4.42 18.63 6.15
N ASP A 125 4.87 19.54 7.02
CA ASP A 125 5.48 19.22 8.31
C ASP A 125 4.48 18.64 9.30
N ASP A 126 3.25 19.16 9.35
CA ASP A 126 2.17 18.62 10.18
C ASP A 126 1.84 17.18 9.79
N SER A 127 1.70 16.92 8.48
CA SER A 127 1.44 15.57 7.96
C SER A 127 2.59 14.62 8.31
N ALA A 128 3.83 15.02 8.02
CA ALA A 128 5.02 14.23 8.34
C ALA A 128 5.12 13.94 9.85
N GLN A 129 4.77 14.93 10.69
CA GLN A 129 4.77 14.77 12.14
C GLN A 129 3.69 13.80 12.61
N ARG A 130 2.49 13.82 12.03
CA ARG A 130 1.43 12.83 12.35
C ARG A 130 1.88 11.40 12.04
N ILE A 131 2.46 11.18 10.85
CA ILE A 131 3.00 9.87 10.46
C ILE A 131 4.12 9.44 11.43
N THR A 132 5.04 10.36 11.75
CA THR A 132 6.14 10.09 12.68
C THR A 132 5.63 9.74 14.07
N ASN A 133 4.69 10.52 14.63
CA ASN A 133 4.13 10.28 15.96
C ASN A 133 3.42 8.92 16.04
N ALA A 134 2.64 8.55 15.00
CA ALA A 134 2.00 7.25 14.93
C ALA A 134 3.02 6.10 14.94
N ALA A 135 4.13 6.25 14.22
CA ALA A 135 5.22 5.27 14.20
C ALA A 135 5.98 5.14 15.52
N LEU A 136 6.18 6.25 16.24
CA LEU A 136 6.85 6.25 17.53
C LEU A 136 5.93 5.79 18.67
N ALA A 137 4.61 5.88 18.51
CA ALA A 137 3.64 5.31 19.43
C ALA A 137 3.51 3.78 19.33
N ALA A 138 4.04 3.17 18.26
CA ALA A 138 4.03 1.72 18.11
C ALA A 138 4.98 1.04 19.09
N ASP A 139 4.58 -0.13 19.58
CA ASP A 139 5.45 -0.96 20.41
C ASP A 139 6.83 -1.13 19.71
N PRO A 140 7.93 -0.73 20.37
CA PRO A 140 9.27 -0.80 19.80
C PRO A 140 9.74 -2.23 19.50
N ALA A 141 9.15 -3.25 20.12
CA ALA A 141 9.48 -4.65 19.88
C ALA A 141 8.87 -5.19 18.57
N LEU A 142 7.84 -4.53 18.02
CA LEU A 142 7.19 -4.99 16.78
C LEU A 142 7.94 -4.48 15.54
N PRO A 143 7.99 -5.28 14.45
CA PRO A 143 8.34 -4.74 13.14
C PRO A 143 7.35 -3.63 12.74
N LEU A 144 7.87 -2.51 12.24
CA LEU A 144 7.09 -1.36 11.81
C LEU A 144 7.07 -1.26 10.28
N LEU A 145 5.88 -1.35 9.70
CA LEU A 145 5.65 -1.09 8.28
C LEU A 145 4.99 0.26 8.08
N VAL A 146 5.29 0.91 6.97
CA VAL A 146 4.57 2.10 6.52
C VAL A 146 3.71 1.72 5.34
N LEU A 147 2.42 2.09 5.39
CA LEU A 147 1.44 1.86 4.34
C LEU A 147 1.02 3.20 3.75
N ALA A 148 1.19 3.39 2.45
CA ALA A 148 0.84 4.63 1.77
C ALA A 148 -0.04 4.34 0.54
N HIS A 149 -0.83 5.32 0.09
CA HIS A 149 -1.41 5.19 -1.25
C HIS A 149 -0.39 5.59 -2.32
N SER A 150 0.20 6.79 -2.21
CA SER A 150 1.34 7.19 -3.04
C SER A 150 2.66 6.93 -2.31
N GLY A 151 3.68 6.49 -3.05
CA GLY A 151 5.02 6.26 -2.51
C GLY A 151 5.76 7.57 -2.16
N PRO A 152 6.90 7.51 -1.46
CA PRO A 152 7.67 8.70 -1.10
C PRO A 152 8.32 9.35 -2.31
N ALA A 153 8.54 10.66 -2.24
CA ALA A 153 9.38 11.38 -3.19
C ALA A 153 10.85 10.87 -3.11
N GLY A 154 11.56 10.96 -4.22
CA GLY A 154 12.93 10.45 -4.41
C GLY A 154 12.99 9.13 -5.18
N LEU A 155 11.84 8.58 -5.59
CA LEU A 155 11.72 7.29 -6.28
C LEU A 155 11.13 7.42 -7.69
N GLY A 156 11.17 8.60 -8.33
CA GLY A 156 10.43 8.85 -9.58
C GLY A 156 11.18 9.63 -10.66
N SER A 157 12.50 9.46 -10.83
CA SER A 157 13.26 10.19 -11.85
C SER A 157 12.81 9.90 -13.29
N GLU A 158 12.52 8.64 -13.60
CA GLU A 158 12.07 8.16 -14.90
C GLU A 158 10.63 7.61 -14.86
N ALA A 159 9.96 7.52 -16.01
CA ALA A 159 8.56 7.07 -16.08
C ALA A 159 8.36 5.65 -15.51
N GLN A 160 9.35 4.76 -15.67
CA GLN A 160 9.35 3.40 -15.16
C GLN A 160 9.74 3.28 -13.69
N ASP A 161 10.16 4.35 -13.03
CA ASP A 161 10.55 4.31 -11.62
C ASP A 161 9.33 4.11 -10.71
N PRO A 162 9.49 3.60 -9.47
CA PRO A 162 8.36 3.28 -8.60
C PRO A 162 7.35 4.42 -8.41
N CYS A 163 7.81 5.67 -8.40
CA CYS A 163 7.01 6.88 -8.23
C CYS A 163 7.08 7.84 -9.44
N GLY A 164 7.48 7.37 -10.62
CA GLY A 164 7.70 8.23 -11.80
C GLY A 164 6.45 8.50 -12.63
N ARG A 165 6.11 9.78 -12.86
CA ARG A 165 4.95 10.14 -13.68
C ARG A 165 5.08 9.68 -15.13
N ASP A 166 4.07 8.97 -15.62
CA ASP A 166 4.06 8.36 -16.95
C ASP A 166 2.85 8.74 -17.81
N TRP A 167 1.97 9.65 -17.39
CA TRP A 167 0.86 10.13 -18.23
C TRP A 167 1.14 11.46 -18.93
N LYS A 168 2.21 12.17 -18.55
CA LYS A 168 2.56 13.48 -19.13
C LYS A 168 4.08 13.66 -19.19
N PRO A 169 4.67 14.00 -20.36
CA PRO A 169 6.08 14.35 -20.47
C PRO A 169 6.40 15.77 -19.97
N PRO A 170 7.62 16.04 -19.49
CA PRO A 170 8.63 15.04 -19.16
C PRO A 170 8.20 14.18 -17.95
N ALA A 171 8.81 13.00 -17.82
CA ALA A 171 8.72 12.22 -16.59
C ALA A 171 9.24 13.07 -15.42
N CYS A 172 8.66 12.87 -14.24
CA CYS A 172 9.09 13.54 -13.03
C CYS A 172 8.67 12.73 -11.81
N ASP A 173 9.30 13.06 -10.69
CA ASP A 173 8.94 12.43 -9.42
C ASP A 173 7.51 12.80 -9.04
N TRP A 174 6.73 11.77 -8.72
CA TRP A 174 5.33 11.87 -8.33
C TRP A 174 5.09 11.32 -6.93
N GLY A 175 6.13 11.15 -6.12
CA GLY A 175 6.01 10.71 -4.74
C GLY A 175 5.60 11.82 -3.77
N ASP A 176 5.25 11.39 -2.55
CA ASP A 176 4.80 12.23 -1.44
C ASP A 176 5.99 12.79 -0.64
N GLN A 177 6.03 14.12 -0.50
CA GLN A 177 7.11 14.81 0.21
C GLN A 177 7.05 14.61 1.73
N ASP A 178 5.84 14.66 2.31
CA ASP A 178 5.61 14.43 3.74
C ASP A 178 5.96 12.99 4.16
N LEU A 179 5.75 12.02 3.26
CA LEU A 179 6.15 10.64 3.50
C LEU A 179 7.67 10.49 3.54
N THR A 180 8.41 11.13 2.63
CA THR A 180 9.88 11.15 2.66
C THR A 180 10.38 11.73 3.99
N LEU A 181 9.85 12.88 4.40
CA LEU A 181 10.22 13.52 5.67
C LEU A 181 9.90 12.63 6.89
N ALA A 182 8.74 11.97 6.90
CA ALA A 182 8.36 11.07 7.98
C ALA A 182 9.30 9.86 8.07
N ILE A 183 9.61 9.22 6.94
CA ILE A 183 10.53 8.07 6.91
C ILE A 183 11.90 8.46 7.46
N GLU A 184 12.44 9.63 7.06
CA GLU A 184 13.70 10.14 7.58
C GLU A 184 13.66 10.37 9.10
N ARG A 185 12.56 10.93 9.63
CA ARG A 185 12.38 11.16 11.06
C ARG A 185 12.28 9.85 11.84
N ILE A 186 11.47 8.91 11.37
CA ILE A 186 11.24 7.61 12.03
C ILE A 186 12.54 6.82 12.14
N ARG A 187 13.36 6.81 11.07
CA ARG A 187 14.62 6.06 10.99
C ARG A 187 15.68 6.51 11.99
N ARG A 188 15.55 7.70 12.57
CA ARG A 188 16.43 8.17 13.66
C ARG A 188 16.17 7.44 14.97
N HIS A 189 15.01 6.78 15.11
CA HIS A 189 14.57 6.13 16.34
C HIS A 189 14.40 4.62 16.20
N ARG A 190 13.95 4.14 15.03
CA ARG A 190 13.72 2.71 14.78
C ARG A 190 13.79 2.35 13.29
N PRO A 191 14.07 1.09 12.93
CA PRO A 191 14.09 0.69 11.54
C PRO A 191 12.70 0.77 10.89
N VAL A 192 12.68 1.11 9.60
CA VAL A 192 11.52 0.98 8.71
C VAL A 192 11.88 -0.06 7.65
N PRO A 193 11.66 -1.36 7.91
CA PRO A 193 12.05 -2.43 6.99
C PRO A 193 11.31 -2.38 5.64
N LEU A 194 10.06 -1.91 5.63
CA LEU A 194 9.25 -1.91 4.42
C LEU A 194 8.22 -0.77 4.40
N VAL A 195 8.16 -0.11 3.25
CA VAL A 195 7.15 0.86 2.83
C VAL A 195 6.36 0.24 1.68
N VAL A 196 5.06 0.02 1.88
CA VAL A 196 4.14 -0.51 0.87
C VAL A 196 3.27 0.62 0.35
N PHE A 197 3.16 0.75 -0.96
CA PHE A 197 2.35 1.79 -1.59
C PHE A 197 1.73 1.35 -2.92
N GLY A 198 0.94 2.22 -3.53
CA GLY A 198 0.22 2.01 -4.78
C GLY A 198 0.29 3.24 -5.70
N HIS A 199 -0.86 3.66 -6.23
CA HIS A 199 -1.10 4.84 -7.09
C HIS A 199 -0.49 4.76 -8.48
N MET A 200 0.82 4.53 -8.55
CA MET A 200 1.56 4.49 -9.80
C MET A 200 1.46 3.08 -10.40
N HIS A 201 0.45 2.86 -11.25
CA HIS A 201 0.14 1.53 -11.78
C HIS A 201 1.36 0.85 -12.45
N HIS A 202 1.42 -0.49 -12.35
CA HIS A 202 2.51 -1.29 -12.91
C HIS A 202 2.63 -1.17 -14.43
N ALA A 203 1.51 -1.21 -15.14
CA ALA A 203 1.50 -1.01 -16.59
C ALA A 203 1.62 0.49 -16.90
N LEU A 204 2.66 0.86 -17.64
CA LEU A 204 2.85 2.25 -18.01
C LEU A 204 1.81 2.70 -19.04
N LYS A 205 1.33 3.94 -18.91
CA LYS A 205 0.35 4.52 -19.82
C LYS A 205 0.84 4.45 -21.26
N ARG A 206 -0.11 4.20 -22.17
CA ARG A 206 0.12 4.09 -23.62
C ARG A 206 1.05 2.95 -24.02
N GLY A 207 1.07 1.85 -23.25
CA GLY A 207 1.81 0.64 -23.61
C GLY A 207 3.33 0.79 -23.56
N ARG A 208 3.83 1.70 -22.71
CA ARG A 208 5.27 2.03 -22.66
C ARG A 208 6.11 1.07 -21.81
N GLY A 209 5.58 -0.11 -21.51
CA GLY A 209 6.25 -1.14 -20.72
C GLY A 209 5.75 -1.22 -19.28
N LEU A 210 6.62 -1.73 -18.41
CA LEU A 210 6.31 -2.00 -17.01
C LEU A 210 7.15 -1.13 -16.07
N ARG A 211 6.51 -0.73 -14.97
CA ARG A 211 7.13 -0.02 -13.86
C ARG A 211 7.98 -0.96 -13.02
N ARG A 212 9.16 -0.50 -12.61
CA ARG A 212 9.91 -1.08 -11.51
C ARG A 212 9.09 -0.93 -10.23
N SER A 213 8.61 -2.04 -9.70
CA SER A 213 7.71 -2.06 -8.54
C SER A 213 8.42 -2.31 -7.21
N PHE A 214 9.74 -2.50 -7.21
CA PHE A 214 10.51 -2.77 -5.99
C PHE A 214 11.88 -2.10 -6.03
N VAL A 215 12.29 -1.53 -4.90
CA VAL A 215 13.65 -1.00 -4.67
C VAL A 215 14.01 -1.10 -3.19
N ILE A 216 15.30 -1.26 -2.89
CA ILE A 216 15.83 -1.17 -1.53
C ILE A 216 16.80 0.02 -1.50
N ASP A 217 16.63 0.91 -0.52
CA ASP A 217 17.55 2.04 -0.34
C ASP A 217 18.83 1.65 0.42
N ARG A 218 19.77 2.60 0.47
CA ARG A 218 21.09 2.39 1.09
C ARG A 218 21.04 2.10 2.59
N SER A 219 19.98 2.51 3.28
CA SER A 219 19.80 2.21 4.70
C SER A 219 18.82 1.05 4.94
N GLY A 220 18.60 0.23 3.90
CA GLY A 220 17.96 -1.08 3.99
C GLY A 220 16.43 -1.08 3.98
N THR A 221 15.78 0.06 3.73
CA THR A 221 14.31 0.10 3.62
C THR A 221 13.90 -0.42 2.26
N ALA A 222 13.00 -1.40 2.23
CA ALA A 222 12.36 -1.88 1.02
C ALA A 222 11.15 -0.99 0.69
N TYR A 223 10.97 -0.70 -0.59
CA TYR A 223 9.84 0.06 -1.12
C TYR A 223 9.14 -0.83 -2.15
N LEU A 224 7.88 -1.17 -1.89
CA LEU A 224 7.06 -2.03 -2.74
C LEU A 224 5.85 -1.26 -3.25
N ASN A 225 5.82 -1.02 -4.55
CA ASN A 225 4.65 -0.56 -5.27
C ASN A 225 3.77 -1.78 -5.64
N SER A 226 2.57 -1.84 -5.09
CA SER A 226 1.59 -2.92 -5.23
C SER A 226 0.43 -2.61 -6.18
N ALA A 227 0.48 -1.49 -6.92
CA ALA A 227 -0.55 -1.02 -7.85
C ALA A 227 -0.66 -1.86 -9.14
N CYS A 228 -1.04 -3.12 -9.01
CA CYS A 228 -1.30 -4.00 -10.15
C CYS A 228 -2.72 -3.76 -10.67
N VAL A 229 -2.85 -3.11 -11.83
CA VAL A 229 -4.17 -2.79 -12.42
C VAL A 229 -4.18 -3.18 -13.91
N PRO A 230 -5.07 -4.09 -14.33
CA PRO A 230 -6.04 -4.82 -13.52
C PRO A 230 -5.39 -5.89 -12.62
N ARG A 231 -5.96 -6.16 -11.44
CA ARG A 231 -5.58 -7.25 -10.52
C ARG A 231 -6.42 -8.51 -10.68
N HIS A 232 -7.55 -8.42 -11.35
CA HIS A 232 -8.34 -9.56 -11.84
C HIS A 232 -8.09 -9.73 -13.33
N GLY A 233 -7.92 -10.98 -13.76
CA GLY A 233 -7.69 -11.29 -15.16
C GLY A 233 -8.07 -12.71 -15.52
N VAL A 234 -7.76 -13.09 -16.75
CA VAL A 234 -7.87 -14.45 -17.27
C VAL A 234 -6.59 -14.73 -18.06
N ASP A 235 -5.98 -15.90 -17.88
CA ASP A 235 -4.81 -16.30 -18.66
C ASP A 235 -5.17 -16.86 -20.04
N GLN A 236 -4.15 -17.28 -20.80
CA GLN A 236 -4.33 -17.82 -22.15
C GLN A 236 -5.12 -19.14 -22.16
N GLU A 237 -5.13 -19.88 -21.05
CA GLU A 237 -5.89 -21.12 -20.89
C GLU A 237 -7.32 -20.89 -20.37
N GLY A 238 -7.75 -19.63 -20.21
CA GLY A 238 -9.09 -19.30 -19.74
C GLY A 238 -9.26 -19.38 -18.22
N ARG A 239 -8.18 -19.53 -17.44
CA ARG A 239 -8.24 -19.62 -15.98
C ARG A 239 -8.32 -18.22 -15.38
N ALA A 240 -9.23 -18.04 -14.43
CA ALA A 240 -9.35 -16.79 -13.69
C ALA A 240 -8.10 -16.53 -12.84
N LEU A 241 -7.66 -15.27 -12.80
CA LEU A 241 -6.49 -14.82 -12.05
C LEU A 241 -6.86 -13.78 -11.00
N ARG A 242 -6.20 -13.87 -9.84
CA ARG A 242 -6.25 -12.91 -8.74
C ARG A 242 -4.84 -12.53 -8.31
N HIS A 243 -4.51 -11.26 -8.40
CA HIS A 243 -3.19 -10.75 -7.99
C HIS A 243 -3.16 -10.38 -6.50
N PHE A 244 -2.08 -10.78 -5.84
CA PHE A 244 -1.62 -10.18 -4.60
C PHE A 244 -0.10 -9.95 -4.69
N SER A 245 0.37 -8.81 -4.22
CA SER A 245 1.79 -8.73 -3.85
C SER A 245 1.98 -9.50 -2.56
N TRP A 246 3.10 -10.20 -2.43
CA TRP A 246 3.39 -11.07 -1.31
C TRP A 246 4.74 -10.73 -0.70
N VAL A 247 4.77 -10.53 0.61
CA VAL A 247 5.99 -10.26 1.36
C VAL A 247 6.15 -11.32 2.45
N GLU A 248 7.38 -11.80 2.59
CA GLU A 248 7.78 -12.65 3.71
C GLU A 248 8.79 -11.88 4.56
N LEU A 249 8.41 -11.61 5.82
CA LEU A 249 9.29 -11.05 6.83
C LEU A 249 9.89 -12.16 7.70
N VAL A 250 11.19 -12.09 7.92
CA VAL A 250 11.95 -12.90 8.88
C VAL A 250 12.74 -11.95 9.77
N ASP A 251 12.63 -12.11 11.08
CA ASP A 251 13.27 -11.23 12.09
C ASP A 251 13.00 -9.73 11.84
N GLY A 252 11.76 -9.42 11.44
CA GLY A 252 11.32 -8.06 11.14
C GLY A 252 11.90 -7.44 9.87
N ARG A 253 12.59 -8.21 9.01
CA ARG A 253 13.19 -7.76 7.75
C ARG A 253 12.58 -8.46 6.54
N VAL A 254 12.57 -7.78 5.39
CA VAL A 254 12.07 -8.36 4.14
C VAL A 254 13.02 -9.45 3.64
N ARG A 255 12.57 -10.70 3.70
CA ARG A 255 13.30 -11.87 3.19
C ARG A 255 12.97 -12.15 1.73
N ARG A 256 11.70 -11.95 1.35
CA ARG A 256 11.18 -12.17 0.00
C ARG A 256 10.07 -11.17 -0.30
N ALA A 257 10.04 -10.69 -1.54
CA ALA A 257 8.90 -9.99 -2.09
C ALA A 257 8.63 -10.48 -3.53
N SER A 258 7.36 -10.63 -3.88
CA SER A 258 6.95 -11.12 -5.20
C SER A 258 5.55 -10.62 -5.57
N HIS A 259 5.26 -10.50 -6.87
CA HIS A 259 3.88 -10.44 -7.36
C HIS A 259 3.40 -11.85 -7.66
N ARG A 260 2.22 -12.22 -7.14
CA ARG A 260 1.67 -13.56 -7.26
C ARG A 260 0.27 -13.52 -7.86
N TRP A 261 0.03 -14.41 -8.82
CA TRP A 261 -1.24 -14.59 -9.49
C TRP A 261 -1.79 -15.96 -9.17
N TYR A 262 -2.95 -15.97 -8.53
CA TYR A 262 -3.60 -17.18 -8.05
C TYR A 262 -4.84 -17.48 -8.87
N HIS A 263 -5.13 -18.77 -9.05
CA HIS A 263 -6.47 -19.22 -9.34
C HIS A 263 -7.36 -18.95 -8.10
N PRO A 264 -8.66 -18.58 -8.25
CA PRO A 264 -9.57 -18.44 -7.10
C PRO A 264 -9.64 -19.66 -6.16
N GLY A 265 -9.32 -20.85 -6.69
CA GLY A 265 -9.21 -22.08 -5.90
C GLY A 265 -8.01 -22.17 -4.95
N GLY A 266 -7.06 -21.23 -5.00
CA GLY A 266 -5.88 -21.18 -4.12
C GLY A 266 -4.56 -21.58 -4.76
N GLU A 267 -4.58 -22.12 -5.99
CA GLU A 267 -3.36 -22.49 -6.72
C GLU A 267 -2.58 -21.25 -7.16
N LEU A 268 -1.26 -21.24 -6.90
CA LEU A 268 -0.36 -20.22 -7.44
C LEU A 268 -0.02 -20.57 -8.89
N LEU A 269 -0.50 -19.75 -9.83
CA LEU A 269 -0.29 -19.97 -11.26
C LEU A 269 0.96 -19.26 -11.78
N TYR A 270 1.20 -18.03 -11.33
CA TYR A 270 2.37 -17.25 -11.76
C TYR A 270 2.99 -16.49 -10.58
N GLU A 271 4.31 -16.43 -10.56
CA GLU A 271 5.08 -15.64 -9.61
C GLU A 271 6.14 -14.82 -10.34
N GLN A 272 6.16 -13.52 -10.06
CA GLN A 272 7.28 -12.65 -10.37
C GLN A 272 8.03 -12.35 -9.08
N LEU A 273 9.20 -12.97 -8.92
CA LEU A 273 10.10 -12.71 -7.79
C LEU A 273 10.75 -11.32 -7.95
N LEU A 274 10.62 -10.47 -6.93
CA LEU A 274 11.22 -9.12 -6.91
C LEU A 274 12.52 -9.11 -6.12
N VAL A 275 12.56 -9.83 -4.99
CA VAL A 275 13.75 -10.00 -4.18
C VAL A 275 13.69 -11.31 -3.40
N GLN A 276 14.87 -11.90 -3.21
CA GLN A 276 15.08 -12.99 -2.27
C GLN A 276 16.46 -12.79 -1.61
N GLN A 277 16.47 -12.28 -0.38
CA GLN A 277 17.72 -12.07 0.36
C GLN A 277 18.21 -13.39 0.96
N PRO A 278 19.52 -13.68 1.05
CA PRO A 278 19.99 -14.87 1.74
C PRO A 278 19.54 -14.87 3.22
N LEU A 279 19.40 -16.05 3.82
CA LEU A 279 19.27 -16.12 5.29
C LEU A 279 20.55 -15.54 5.90
N ALA A 280 20.42 -14.67 6.90
CA ALA A 280 21.57 -14.28 7.68
C ALA A 280 22.14 -15.57 8.31
N VAL A 281 23.35 -15.95 7.92
CA VAL A 281 24.07 -17.03 8.61
C VAL A 281 24.45 -16.44 9.96
N PRO A 282 24.01 -17.01 11.09
CA PRO A 282 24.51 -16.59 12.39
C PRO A 282 26.02 -16.76 12.38
N CYS A 283 26.74 -15.68 12.69
CA CYS A 283 28.19 -15.70 12.86
C CYS A 283 28.54 -16.43 14.16
#